data_AF-X1QGD9-F1
#
_entry.id   AF-X1QGD9-F1
#
_cell.length_a   1.000
_cell.length_b   1.000
_cell.length_c   1.000
_cell.angle_alpha   90.00
_cell.angle_beta   90.00
_cell.angle_gamma   90.00
#
_symmetry.space_group_name_H-M   'P 1'
#
loop_
_entity.id
_entity.type
_entity.pdbx_description
1 polymer ?
#
loop_
_entity_poly.entity_id
_entity_poly.type
_entity_poly.pdbx_seq_one_letter_code
_entity_poly.pdbx_strand_id
1 'polypeptide(L)'
;SSLGKVRLGKVRAVQEDFTEFLHSEKDLTDFMMTTLTEYMPRGPTQVMPVIQKLWLQAGREMSSDVFQVVYSSLQKYPLPVLAKSLVKAVKYSPGKTKPANYIQTVFNEQMKEYERNRSP
;
A
#
# COMPACT_ATOMS: atom_id res chain seq x y z
N SER A 1 -15.58 -7.17 -30.59
CA SER A 1 -14.84 -6.71 -29.39
C SER A 1 -14.69 -7.86 -28.41
N SER A 2 -13.48 -8.40 -28.26
CA SER A 2 -13.17 -9.46 -27.30
C SER A 2 -11.91 -9.05 -26.54
N LEU A 3 -12.09 -8.35 -25.42
CA LEU A 3 -11.00 -8.15 -24.47
C LEU A 3 -10.76 -9.52 -23.81
N GLY A 4 -9.63 -10.11 -24.17
CA GLY A 4 -9.24 -11.45 -23.76
C GLY A 4 -9.32 -11.61 -22.24
N LYS A 5 -10.01 -12.68 -21.83
CA LYS A 5 -9.93 -13.24 -20.48
C LYS A 5 -8.46 -13.53 -20.17
N VAL A 6 -7.79 -12.59 -19.52
CA VAL A 6 -6.49 -12.86 -18.88
C VAL A 6 -6.79 -13.87 -17.78
N ARG A 7 -6.43 -15.11 -18.04
CA ARG A 7 -6.46 -16.19 -17.05
C ARG A 7 -5.54 -15.75 -15.91
N LEU A 8 -6.12 -15.22 -14.83
CA LEU A 8 -5.47 -15.06 -13.53
C LEU A 8 -5.00 -16.46 -13.11
N GLY A 9 -3.78 -16.80 -13.51
CA GLY A 9 -3.11 -18.00 -13.03
C GLY A 9 -3.11 -17.95 -11.51
N LYS A 10 -3.63 -19.02 -10.90
CA LYS A 10 -3.57 -19.37 -9.46
C LYS A 10 -2.67 -18.41 -8.67
N VAL A 11 -3.25 -17.29 -8.24
CA VAL A 11 -2.57 -16.35 -7.33
C VAL A 11 -2.34 -17.17 -6.07
N ARG A 12 -1.08 -17.46 -5.74
CA ARG A 12 -0.76 -18.03 -4.42
C ARG A 12 -1.45 -17.13 -3.40
N ALA A 13 -2.29 -17.70 -2.54
CA ALA A 13 -2.97 -16.92 -1.52
C ALA A 13 -1.91 -16.16 -0.73
N VAL A 14 -2.02 -14.83 -0.73
CA VAL A 14 -1.23 -13.93 0.12
C VAL A 14 -1.39 -14.42 1.56
N GLN A 15 -0.30 -14.77 2.23
CA GLN A 15 -0.35 -15.43 3.55
C GLN A 15 -0.63 -14.41 4.66
N GLU A 16 -0.24 -13.16 4.47
CA GLU A 16 -0.23 -12.09 5.47
C GLU A 16 -1.64 -11.73 5.92
N ASP A 17 -1.91 -11.73 7.21
CA ASP A 17 -3.19 -11.29 7.77
C ASP A 17 -2.99 -9.99 8.56
N PHE A 18 -3.61 -8.91 8.11
CA PHE A 18 -3.52 -7.60 8.74
C PHE A 18 -4.57 -7.37 9.82
N THR A 19 -5.58 -8.24 9.93
CA THR A 19 -6.80 -8.02 10.73
C THR A 19 -6.48 -7.68 12.17
N GLU A 20 -5.57 -8.43 12.79
CA GLU A 20 -5.18 -8.20 14.20
C GLU A 20 -4.47 -6.87 14.40
N PHE A 21 -3.83 -6.30 13.38
CA PHE A 21 -3.07 -5.06 13.51
C PHE A 21 -3.89 -3.80 13.18
N LEU A 22 -5.08 -3.94 12.56
CA LEU A 22 -5.86 -2.79 12.06
C LEU A 22 -6.20 -1.74 13.14
N HIS A 23 -6.30 -2.16 14.41
CA HIS A 23 -6.61 -1.28 15.52
C HIS A 23 -5.45 -0.33 15.89
N SER A 24 -4.19 -0.70 15.58
CA SER A 24 -2.99 0.05 15.96
C SER A 24 -2.26 0.60 14.73
N GLU A 25 -2.12 1.93 14.60
CA GLU A 25 -1.34 2.51 13.50
C GLU A 25 0.13 2.07 13.54
N LYS A 26 0.70 1.99 14.75
CA LYS A 26 2.10 1.61 14.95
C LYS A 26 2.32 0.14 14.53
N ASP A 27 1.58 -0.78 15.13
CA ASP A 27 1.81 -2.22 14.90
C ASP A 27 1.51 -2.59 13.45
N LEU A 28 0.48 -1.96 12.85
CA LEU A 28 0.20 -2.11 11.43
C LEU A 28 1.33 -1.56 10.54
N THR A 29 1.96 -0.45 10.92
CA THR A 29 3.10 0.12 10.20
C THR A 29 4.32 -0.80 10.30
N ASP A 30 4.61 -1.34 11.47
CA ASP A 30 5.73 -2.26 11.71
C ASP A 30 5.53 -3.58 10.93
N PHE A 31 4.30 -4.11 10.93
CA PHE A 31 3.95 -5.29 10.14
C PHE A 31 4.02 -5.02 8.63
N MET A 32 3.52 -3.86 8.17
CA MET A 32 3.63 -3.45 6.77
C MET A 32 5.09 -3.27 6.34
N MET A 33 5.95 -2.72 7.20
CA MET A 33 7.38 -2.56 6.93
C MET A 33 8.07 -3.92 6.74
N THR A 34 7.79 -4.88 7.62
CA THR A 34 8.30 -6.25 7.52
C THR A 34 7.84 -6.90 6.21
N THR A 35 6.56 -6.78 5.91
CA THR A 35 5.94 -7.32 4.70
C THR A 35 6.54 -6.72 3.43
N LEU A 36 6.71 -5.40 3.37
CA LEU A 36 7.33 -4.74 2.22
C LEU A 36 8.79 -5.17 2.07
N THR A 37 9.53 -5.34 3.17
CA THR A 37 10.93 -5.81 3.13
C THR A 37 11.03 -7.19 2.47
N GLU A 38 10.08 -8.08 2.74
CA GLU A 38 10.05 -9.41 2.13
C GLU A 38 9.63 -9.39 0.65
N TYR A 39 8.59 -8.64 0.30
CA TYR A 39 7.97 -8.73 -1.03
C TYR A 39 8.54 -7.77 -2.06
N MET A 40 9.08 -6.61 -1.65
CA MET A 40 9.61 -5.61 -2.58
C MET A 40 10.73 -6.12 -3.49
N PRO A 41 11.69 -6.95 -3.02
CA PRO A 41 12.70 -7.56 -3.90
C PRO A 41 12.13 -8.45 -5.00
N ARG A 42 10.91 -8.98 -4.81
CA ARG A 42 10.20 -9.84 -5.78
C ARG A 42 9.45 -9.02 -6.85
N GLY A 43 9.42 -7.70 -6.70
CA GLY A 43 8.86 -6.74 -7.66
C GLY A 43 7.40 -6.36 -7.41
N PRO A 44 6.93 -5.27 -8.07
CA PRO A 44 5.60 -4.69 -7.83
C PRO A 44 4.42 -5.65 -7.98
N THR A 45 4.52 -6.61 -8.91
CA THR A 45 3.48 -7.61 -9.16
C THR A 45 3.27 -8.57 -8.00
N GLN A 46 4.28 -8.79 -7.16
CA GLN A 46 4.18 -9.62 -5.96
C GLN A 46 3.75 -8.82 -4.73
N VAL A 47 4.05 -7.52 -4.69
CA VAL A 47 3.70 -6.62 -3.58
C VAL A 47 2.24 -6.19 -3.64
N MET A 48 1.71 -5.88 -4.84
CA MET A 48 0.35 -5.35 -4.98
C MET A 48 -0.74 -6.25 -4.40
N PRO A 49 -0.73 -7.59 -4.59
CA PRO A 49 -1.70 -8.48 -3.95
C PRO A 49 -1.74 -8.33 -2.43
N VAL A 50 -0.59 -8.08 -1.80
CA VAL A 50 -0.48 -7.90 -0.35
C VAL A 50 -1.12 -6.58 0.09
N ILE A 51 -0.85 -5.49 -0.64
CA ILE A 51 -1.47 -4.19 -0.38
C ILE A 51 -2.98 -4.23 -0.62
N GLN A 52 -3.44 -4.92 -1.67
CA GLN A 52 -4.86 -5.13 -1.92
C GLN A 52 -5.53 -5.91 -0.79
N LYS A 53 -4.86 -6.92 -0.22
CA LYS A 53 -5.35 -7.65 0.95
C LYS A 53 -5.50 -6.74 2.18
N LEU A 54 -4.51 -5.87 2.45
CA LEU A 54 -4.62 -4.85 3.49
C LEU A 54 -5.86 -3.95 3.29
N TRP A 55 -6.08 -3.45 2.06
CA TRP A 55 -7.25 -2.62 1.74
C TRP A 55 -8.57 -3.37 2.01
N LEU A 56 -8.65 -4.61 1.54
CA LEU A 56 -9.84 -5.45 1.68
C LEU A 56 -10.15 -5.74 3.16
N GLN A 57 -9.14 -6.10 3.95
CA GLN A 57 -9.31 -6.39 5.38
C GLN A 57 -9.67 -5.13 6.19
N ALA A 58 -9.28 -3.95 5.71
CA ALA A 58 -9.76 -2.69 6.26
C ALA A 58 -11.20 -2.31 5.82
N GLY A 59 -11.91 -3.21 5.14
CA GLY A 59 -13.28 -3.00 4.67
C GLY A 59 -13.38 -2.06 3.47
N ARG A 60 -12.32 -1.97 2.64
CA ARG A 60 -12.25 -1.07 1.50
C ARG A 60 -11.96 -1.83 0.21
N GLU A 61 -12.64 -1.44 -0.87
CA GLU A 61 -12.21 -1.83 -2.21
C GLU A 61 -11.16 -0.85 -2.74
N MET A 62 -10.12 -1.40 -3.40
CA MET A 62 -9.11 -0.59 -4.05
C MET A 62 -9.58 -0.22 -5.46
N SER A 63 -9.86 1.06 -5.69
CA SER A 63 -10.20 1.55 -7.03
C SER A 63 -9.00 1.50 -7.98
N SER A 64 -9.26 1.55 -9.29
CA SER A 64 -8.19 1.55 -10.31
C SER A 64 -7.23 2.72 -10.14
N ASP A 65 -7.72 3.93 -9.83
CA ASP A 65 -6.88 5.10 -9.62
C ASP A 65 -5.96 4.94 -8.40
N VAL A 66 -6.50 4.39 -7.30
CA VAL A 66 -5.71 4.09 -6.10
C VAL A 66 -4.64 3.05 -6.43
N PHE A 67 -5.00 2.00 -7.17
CA PHE A 67 -4.07 0.98 -7.62
C PHE A 67 -2.92 1.60 -8.42
N GLN A 68 -3.20 2.47 -9.39
CA GLN A 68 -2.17 3.08 -10.24
C GLN A 68 -1.23 3.99 -9.43
N VAL A 69 -1.78 4.81 -8.52
CA VAL A 69 -0.97 5.65 -7.64
C VAL A 69 -0.04 4.79 -6.79
N VAL A 70 -0.58 3.79 -6.09
CA VAL A 70 0.20 2.89 -5.24
C VAL A 70 1.27 2.16 -6.04
N TYR A 71 0.91 1.53 -7.17
CA TYR A 71 1.84 0.80 -8.03
C TYR A 71 3.02 1.67 -8.47
N SER A 72 2.73 2.90 -8.93
CA SER A 72 3.77 3.84 -9.36
C SER A 72 4.66 4.33 -8.21
N SER A 73 4.13 4.35 -6.98
CA SER A 73 4.86 4.80 -5.79
C SER A 73 5.86 3.76 -5.28
N LEU A 74 5.63 2.47 -5.52
CA LEU A 74 6.50 1.39 -5.03
C LEU A 74 7.97 1.58 -5.43
N GLN A 75 8.23 2.12 -6.62
CA GLN A 75 9.60 2.34 -7.11
C GLN A 75 10.17 3.73 -6.75
N LYS A 76 9.32 4.65 -6.27
CA LYS A 76 9.70 6.06 -6.04
C LYS A 76 10.12 6.32 -4.60
N TYR A 77 9.50 5.64 -3.64
CA TYR A 77 9.67 5.94 -2.23
C TYR A 77 10.38 4.81 -1.49
N PRO A 78 11.17 5.13 -0.44
CA PRO A 78 11.81 4.12 0.39
C PRO A 78 10.78 3.38 1.26
N LEU A 79 11.12 2.17 1.70
CA LEU A 79 10.22 1.29 2.46
C LEU A 79 9.56 1.95 3.69
N PRO A 80 10.27 2.75 4.53
CA PRO A 80 9.63 3.40 5.67
C PRO A 80 8.53 4.39 5.26
N VAL A 81 8.75 5.12 4.17
CA VAL A 81 7.76 6.05 3.61
C VAL A 81 6.58 5.26 3.05
N LEU A 82 6.84 4.16 2.34
CA LEU A 82 5.79 3.30 1.79
C LEU A 82 4.91 2.71 2.90
N ALA A 83 5.51 2.08 3.91
CA ALA A 83 4.79 1.44 5.01
C ALA A 83 3.87 2.44 5.73
N LYS A 84 4.44 3.56 6.19
CA LYS A 84 3.69 4.59 6.93
C LYS A 84 2.59 5.21 6.07
N SER A 85 2.84 5.45 4.77
CA SER A 85 1.86 6.06 3.87
C SER A 85 0.68 5.13 3.57
N LEU A 86 0.94 3.85 3.31
CA LEU A 86 -0.11 2.87 3.05
C LEU A 86 -1.02 2.68 4.26
N VAL A 87 -0.44 2.62 5.46
CA VAL A 87 -1.20 2.53 6.71
C VAL A 87 -2.05 3.77 6.94
N LYS A 88 -1.48 4.97 6.77
CA LYS A 88 -2.24 6.22 6.89
C LYS A 88 -3.38 6.29 5.87
N ALA A 89 -3.13 5.88 4.62
CA ALA A 89 -4.15 5.83 3.59
C ALA A 89 -5.32 4.92 4.00
N VAL A 90 -5.03 3.73 4.52
CA VAL A 90 -6.06 2.76 4.93
C VAL A 90 -6.88 3.27 6.13
N LYS A 91 -6.22 3.85 7.14
CA LYS A 91 -6.90 4.34 8.35
C LYS A 91 -7.69 5.64 8.11
N TYR A 92 -7.13 6.57 7.34
CA TYR A 92 -7.60 7.97 7.29
C TYR A 92 -8.16 8.43 5.94
N SER A 93 -8.29 7.55 4.95
CA SER A 93 -8.94 7.89 3.68
C SER A 93 -10.49 7.88 3.66
N PRO A 94 -11.31 7.69 4.72
CA PRO A 94 -12.76 7.62 4.53
C PRO A 94 -13.31 9.00 4.15
N GLY A 95 -14.07 9.06 3.04
CA GLY A 95 -14.92 10.20 2.67
C GLY A 95 -14.27 11.30 1.82
N LYS A 96 -13.02 11.15 1.36
CA LYS A 96 -12.44 12.12 0.41
C LYS A 96 -12.99 11.88 -0.99
N THR A 97 -13.44 12.95 -1.64
CA THR A 97 -13.96 12.95 -3.02
C THR A 97 -12.95 12.42 -4.05
N LYS A 98 -11.66 12.26 -3.68
CA LYS A 98 -10.56 11.80 -4.54
C LYS A 98 -9.50 11.01 -3.74
N PRO A 99 -9.71 9.72 -3.43
CA PRO A 99 -8.80 8.90 -2.63
C PRO A 99 -7.37 8.81 -3.20
N ALA A 100 -7.23 8.71 -4.52
CA ALA A 100 -5.93 8.65 -5.19
C ALA A 100 -5.06 9.90 -4.92
N ASN A 101 -5.66 11.10 -4.98
CA ASN A 101 -4.97 12.35 -4.67
C ASN A 101 -4.54 12.42 -3.21
N TYR A 102 -5.40 11.96 -2.30
CA TYR A 102 -5.07 11.92 -0.87
C TYR A 102 -3.86 11.02 -0.62
N ILE A 103 -3.84 9.83 -1.21
CA ILE A 103 -2.73 8.89 -1.10
C ILE A 103 -1.42 9.50 -1.63
N GLN A 104 -1.48 10.17 -2.79
CA GLN A 104 -0.32 10.85 -3.36
C GLN A 104 0.20 11.97 -2.44
N THR A 105 -0.69 12.73 -1.81
CA THR A 105 -0.32 13.75 -0.80
C THR A 105 0.36 13.12 0.40
N VAL A 106 -0.20 12.04 0.94
CA VAL A 106 0.39 11.32 2.09
C VAL A 106 1.80 10.83 1.75
N PHE A 107 2.02 10.21 0.59
CA PHE A 107 3.37 9.79 0.17
C PHE A 107 4.36 10.96 0.14
N ASN A 108 3.96 12.10 -0.43
CA ASN A 108 4.82 13.28 -0.51
C ASN A 108 5.13 13.88 0.87
N GLU A 109 4.15 13.94 1.76
CA GLU A 109 4.35 14.43 3.14
C GLU A 109 5.29 13.52 3.93
N GLN A 110 5.09 12.20 3.83
CA GLN A 110 5.93 11.23 4.51
C GLN A 110 7.35 11.22 3.96
N MET A 111 7.54 11.44 2.65
CA MET A 111 8.87 11.62 2.08
C MET A 111 9.59 12.86 2.63
N LYS A 112 8.90 14.01 2.70
CA LYS A 112 9.48 15.24 3.28
C LYS A 112 9.83 15.08 4.76
N GLU A 113 9.03 14.34 5.53
CA GLU A 113 9.34 14.01 6.91
C GLU A 113 10.57 13.10 7.00
N TYR A 114 10.63 12.07 6.17
CA TYR A 114 11.75 11.15 6.08
C TYR A 114 13.07 11.86 5.73
N GLU A 115 13.05 12.77 4.76
CA GLU A 115 14.21 13.58 4.36
C GLU A 115 14.69 14.48 5.49
N ARG A 116 13.77 15.17 6.19
CA ARG A 116 14.11 16.02 7.34
C ARG A 116 14.78 15.25 8.46
N ASN A 117 14.30 14.04 8.75
CA ASN A 117 14.86 13.18 9.80
C ASN A 117 16.19 12.52 9.41
N ARG A 118 16.54 12.57 8.12
CA ARG A 118 17.77 11.99 7.56
C ARG A 118 18.87 13.03 7.34
N SER A 119 18.51 14.31 7.30
CA SER A 119 19.45 15.42 7.29
C SER A 119 20.08 15.58 8.70
N PRO A 120 21.42 15.58 8.83
CA PRO A 120 22.11 15.81 10.10
C PRO A 120 21.86 17.20 10.68
#